data_AF-A0A2P9DTF9-F1
#
_entry.id   AF-A0A2P9DTF9-F1
#
_cell.length_a   1.000
_cell.length_b   1.000
_cell.length_c   1.000
_cell.angle_alpha   90.00
_cell.angle_beta   90.00
_cell.angle_gamma   90.00
#
_symmetry.space_group_name_H-M   'P 1'
#
loop_
_entity.id
_entity.type
_entity.pdbx_description
1 polymer ?
#
loop_
_entity_poly.entity_id
_entity_poly.type
_entity_poly.pdbx_seq_one_letter_code
_entity_poly.pdbx_strand_id
1 'polypeptide(L)'
;MMIQDLYQRKAESFVIIISSEFIYNTNTNLYLLINTLINISLKYLKNDSKIIFYTDDFNILNMFLKILINTNSFIYIKLNEYILREQQIIKRRTHPVIKNAKLSDGFLLTALKVQN
;
A
#
# COMPACT_ATOMS: atom_id res chain seq x y z
N MET A 1 -28.32 -4.02 -0.94
CA MET A 1 -28.03 -4.45 0.45
C MET A 1 -26.57 -4.25 0.84
N MET A 2 -25.58 -4.82 0.13
CA MET A 2 -24.15 -4.68 0.51
C MET A 2 -23.58 -3.25 0.40
N ILE A 3 -23.90 -2.52 -0.67
CA ILE A 3 -23.42 -1.12 -0.85
C ILE A 3 -24.00 -0.20 0.23
N GLN A 4 -25.30 -0.33 0.55
CA GLN A 4 -25.95 0.44 1.61
C GLN A 4 -25.34 0.15 2.99
N ASP A 5 -25.00 -1.12 3.26
CA ASP A 5 -24.34 -1.49 4.52
C ASP A 5 -22.91 -0.90 4.60
N LEU A 6 -22.18 -0.82 3.48
CA LEU A 6 -20.90 -0.10 3.39
C LEU A 6 -21.05 1.41 3.63
N TYR A 7 -22.12 2.03 3.15
CA TYR A 7 -22.40 3.45 3.41
C TYR A 7 -22.73 3.72 4.89
N GLN A 8 -23.47 2.82 5.54
CA GLN A 8 -23.87 2.98 6.92
C GLN A 8 -22.75 2.63 7.90
N ARG A 9 -22.13 1.46 7.70
CA ARG A 9 -21.08 0.97 8.60
C ARG A 9 -19.74 1.61 8.33
N LYS A 10 -19.43 1.98 7.09
CA LYS A 10 -18.07 2.34 6.63
C LYS A 10 -17.05 1.22 6.88
N ALA A 11 -15.93 1.27 6.16
CA ALA A 11 -14.86 0.29 6.23
C ALA A 11 -13.85 0.63 7.35
N GLU A 12 -13.34 -0.41 8.01
CA GLU A 12 -12.28 -0.33 9.04
C GLU A 12 -10.87 -0.36 8.44
N SER A 13 -10.77 -0.84 7.21
CA SER A 13 -9.55 -0.75 6.42
C SER A 13 -9.85 -0.66 4.93
N PHE A 14 -9.04 0.09 4.20
CA PHE A 14 -9.08 0.13 2.74
C PHE A 14 -7.73 -0.33 2.20
N VAL A 15 -7.72 -1.46 1.49
CA VAL A 15 -6.51 -2.12 0.99
C VAL A 15 -6.45 -1.98 -0.53
N ILE A 16 -5.33 -1.48 -1.04
CA ILE A 16 -5.07 -1.28 -2.46
C ILE A 16 -3.80 -2.04 -2.82
N ILE A 17 -3.91 -2.94 -3.80
CA ILE A 17 -2.79 -3.74 -4.30
C ILE A 17 -2.66 -3.44 -5.80
N ILE A 18 -1.51 -2.92 -6.20
CA ILE A 18 -1.25 -2.56 -7.59
C ILE A 18 0.06 -3.21 -8.04
N SER A 19 -0.02 -3.99 -9.12
CA SER A 19 1.16 -4.49 -9.82
C SER A 19 1.68 -3.41 -10.77
N SER A 20 2.99 -3.17 -10.71
CA SER A 20 3.70 -2.27 -11.62
C SER A 20 3.56 -2.71 -13.07
N GLU A 21 3.65 -4.01 -13.32
CA GLU A 21 3.47 -4.63 -14.64
C GLU A 21 2.10 -4.27 -15.25
N PHE A 22 1.03 -4.30 -14.45
CA PHE A 22 -0.30 -3.92 -14.92
C PHE A 22 -0.35 -2.45 -15.34
N ILE A 23 0.23 -1.56 -14.53
CA ILE A 23 0.22 -0.11 -14.81
C ILE A 23 1.00 0.20 -16.08
N TYR A 24 2.19 -0.39 -16.22
CA TYR A 24 3.05 -0.14 -17.38
C TYR A 24 2.50 -0.76 -18.67
N ASN A 25 1.80 -1.89 -18.60
CA ASN A 25 1.27 -2.54 -19.80
C ASN A 25 -0.06 -1.93 -20.30
N THR A 26 -0.82 -1.25 -19.44
CA THR A 26 -2.15 -0.73 -19.80
C THR A 26 -2.19 0.76 -20.13
N ASN A 27 -1.05 1.47 -20.11
CA ASN A 27 -0.98 2.93 -20.24
C ASN A 27 -1.99 3.66 -19.33
N THR A 28 -2.26 3.10 -18.16
CA THR A 28 -3.24 3.66 -17.22
C THR A 28 -2.74 5.02 -16.73
N ASN A 29 -3.62 6.03 -16.73
CA ASN A 29 -3.31 7.31 -16.09
C ASN A 29 -3.24 7.13 -14.58
N LEU A 30 -2.03 6.93 -14.08
CA LEU A 30 -1.76 6.61 -12.69
C LEU A 30 -2.25 7.71 -11.73
N TYR A 31 -2.10 8.98 -12.10
CA TYR A 31 -2.56 10.10 -11.27
C TYR A 31 -4.09 10.09 -11.08
N LEU A 32 -4.84 9.85 -12.17
CA LEU A 32 -6.29 9.75 -12.11
C LEU A 32 -6.74 8.55 -11.27
N LEU A 33 -6.10 7.39 -11.45
CA LEU A 33 -6.38 6.18 -10.68
C LEU A 33 -6.16 6.42 -9.19
N ILE A 34 -4.99 6.96 -8.81
CA ILE A 34 -4.65 7.23 -7.41
C ILE A 34 -5.67 8.17 -6.78
N ASN A 35 -5.95 9.31 -7.41
CA ASN A 35 -6.92 10.27 -6.88
C ASN A 35 -8.31 9.65 -6.71
N THR A 36 -8.74 8.85 -7.68
CA THR A 36 -10.03 8.15 -7.61
C THR A 36 -10.07 7.20 -6.40
N LEU A 37 -9.02 6.39 -6.22
CA LEU A 37 -8.92 5.47 -5.09
C LEU A 37 -8.85 6.21 -3.75
N ILE A 38 -8.09 7.31 -3.64
CA ILE A 38 -8.04 8.13 -2.44
C ILE A 38 -9.41 8.73 -2.12
N ASN A 39 -10.12 9.29 -3.10
CA ASN A 39 -11.45 9.85 -2.87
C ASN A 39 -12.48 8.80 -2.44
N ILE A 40 -12.44 7.61 -3.06
CA ILE A 40 -13.25 6.47 -2.64
C ILE A 40 -12.89 6.09 -1.19
N SER A 41 -11.61 6.02 -0.86
CA SER A 41 -11.15 5.69 0.49
C SER A 41 -11.66 6.71 1.51
N LEU A 42 -11.58 8.01 1.22
CA LEU A 42 -12.07 9.07 2.10
C LEU A 42 -13.59 8.96 2.33
N LYS A 43 -14.34 8.58 1.29
CA LYS A 43 -15.80 8.41 1.39
C LYS A 43 -16.19 7.23 2.27
N TYR A 44 -15.49 6.11 2.13
CA TYR A 44 -15.92 4.85 2.74
C TYR A 44 -15.15 4.42 3.99
N LEU A 45 -13.97 4.98 4.31
CA LEU A 45 -13.28 4.71 5.56
C LEU A 45 -13.95 5.42 6.74
N LYS A 46 -14.06 4.72 7.88
CA LYS A 46 -14.32 5.37 9.18
C LYS A 46 -13.12 6.24 9.56
N ASN A 47 -13.32 7.17 10.50
CA ASN A 47 -12.18 7.83 11.14
C ASN A 47 -11.42 6.79 12.00
N ASP A 48 -10.15 7.07 12.28
CA ASP A 48 -9.22 6.20 13.02
C ASP A 48 -8.97 4.83 12.36
N SER A 49 -9.41 4.68 11.11
CA SER A 49 -9.25 3.46 10.31
C SER A 49 -8.07 3.56 9.36
N LYS A 50 -7.59 2.42 8.87
CA LYS A 50 -6.32 2.33 8.15
C LYS A 50 -6.49 2.24 6.65
N ILE A 51 -5.69 2.99 5.91
CA ILE A 51 -5.48 2.77 4.48
C ILE A 51 -4.13 2.07 4.28
N ILE A 52 -4.11 1.09 3.39
CA ILE A 52 -2.94 0.24 3.11
C ILE A 52 -2.77 0.14 1.61
N PHE A 53 -1.59 0.50 1.11
CA PHE A 53 -1.21 0.33 -0.29
C PHE A 53 -0.02 -0.60 -0.38
N TYR A 54 -0.07 -1.49 -1.35
CA TYR A 54 1.03 -2.36 -1.70
C TYR A 54 1.30 -2.28 -3.20
N THR A 55 2.58 -2.19 -3.56
CA THR A 55 3.03 -2.37 -4.94
C THR A 55 4.49 -2.84 -4.94
N ASP A 56 4.87 -3.52 -6.01
CA ASP A 56 6.24 -3.94 -6.29
C ASP A 56 7.13 -2.80 -6.84
N ASP A 57 6.58 -1.59 -7.06
CA ASP A 57 7.33 -0.43 -7.53
C ASP A 57 7.25 0.78 -6.57
N PHE A 58 8.43 1.23 -6.13
CA PHE A 58 8.57 2.37 -5.24
C PHE A 58 8.00 3.68 -5.78
N ASN A 59 8.15 3.94 -7.09
CA ASN A 59 7.73 5.19 -7.72
C ASN A 59 6.20 5.35 -7.71
N ILE A 60 5.48 4.26 -7.97
CA ILE A 60 4.02 4.21 -7.90
C ILE A 60 3.59 4.59 -6.48
N LEU A 61 4.21 3.97 -5.48
CA LEU A 61 3.89 4.19 -4.08
C LEU A 61 4.27 5.61 -3.59
N ASN A 62 5.33 6.20 -4.15
CA ASN A 62 5.73 7.58 -3.88
C ASN A 62 4.69 8.61 -4.38
N MET A 63 3.99 8.30 -5.49
CA MET A 63 2.86 9.12 -5.94
C MET A 63 1.68 9.06 -4.95
N PHE A 64 1.35 7.88 -4.42
CA PHE A 64 0.35 7.75 -3.37
C PHE A 64 0.74 8.55 -2.12
N LEU A 65 2.00 8.45 -1.69
CA LEU A 65 2.53 9.19 -0.55
C LEU A 65 2.32 10.70 -0.71
N LYS A 66 2.69 11.27 -1.87
CA LYS A 66 2.52 12.70 -2.15
C LYS A 66 1.05 13.13 -2.07
N ILE A 67 0.13 12.33 -2.61
CA ILE A 67 -1.30 12.65 -2.59
C ILE A 67 -1.86 12.54 -1.16
N LEU A 68 -1.51 11.49 -0.40
CA LEU A 68 -1.94 11.34 0.99
C LEU A 68 -1.53 12.54 1.85
N ILE A 69 -0.27 12.98 1.74
CA ILE A 69 0.24 14.15 2.46
C ILE A 69 -0.60 15.40 2.13
N ASN A 70 -0.93 15.61 0.86
CA ASN A 70 -1.69 16.79 0.43
C ASN A 70 -3.16 16.80 0.88
N THR A 71 -3.76 15.64 1.17
CA THR A 71 -5.16 15.58 1.59
C THR A 71 -5.42 16.05 3.03
N ASN A 72 -4.38 16.16 3.87
CA ASN A 72 -4.47 16.45 5.30
C ASN A 72 -5.46 15.57 6.11
N SER A 73 -6.02 14.53 5.49
CA SER A 73 -7.03 13.64 6.08
C SER A 73 -6.41 12.36 6.64
N PHE A 74 -5.09 12.24 6.58
CA PHE A 74 -4.35 11.07 7.01
C PHE A 74 -3.14 11.47 7.86
N ILE A 75 -2.89 10.70 8.91
CA ILE A 75 -1.72 10.80 9.79
C ILE A 75 -1.01 9.46 9.88
N TYR A 76 0.14 9.44 10.57
CA TYR A 76 0.98 8.24 10.71
C TYR A 76 1.26 7.55 9.36
N ILE A 77 1.54 8.37 8.33
CA ILE A 77 1.87 7.88 7.01
C ILE A 77 3.26 7.20 7.09
N LYS A 78 3.30 5.89 6.87
CA LYS A 78 4.51 5.06 6.98
C LYS A 78 4.74 4.31 5.70
N LEU A 79 5.93 4.49 5.15
CA LEU A 79 6.47 3.74 4.02
C LEU A 79 7.41 2.67 4.56
N ASN A 80 7.11 1.41 4.28
CA ASN A 80 7.91 0.27 4.72
C ASN A 80 8.29 -0.60 3.54
N GLU A 81 9.53 -1.08 3.55
CA GLU A 81 10.01 -2.18 2.73
C GLU A 81 10.32 -3.34 3.67
N TYR A 82 9.88 -4.54 3.32
CA TYR A 82 10.15 -5.74 4.11
C TYR A 82 11.09 -6.64 3.32
N ILE A 83 12.23 -6.96 3.92
CA ILE A 83 13.25 -7.82 3.33
C ILE A 83 13.30 -9.11 4.13
N LEU A 84 12.89 -10.21 3.49
CA LEU A 84 13.00 -11.54 4.09
C LEU A 84 14.35 -12.15 3.74
N ARG A 85 15.15 -12.49 4.76
CA ARG A 85 16.45 -13.13 4.58
C ARG A 85 16.50 -14.51 5.23
N GLU A 86 16.40 -15.54 4.40
CA GLU A 86 16.54 -16.92 4.85
C GLU A 86 17.98 -17.26 5.23
N GLN A 87 18.12 -18.13 6.23
CA GLN A 87 19.41 -18.59 6.76
C GLN A 87 19.52 -20.11 6.60
N GLN A 88 20.67 -20.58 6.13
CA GLN A 88 21.04 -21.98 6.18
C GLN A 88 21.70 -22.26 7.54
N ILE A 89 21.08 -23.11 8.37
CA ILE A 89 21.57 -23.44 9.71
C ILE A 89 22.15 -24.85 9.71
N ILE A 90 23.46 -24.93 9.50
CA ILE A 90 24.24 -26.18 9.58
C ILE A 90 25.47 -25.93 10.47
N LYS A 91 25.84 -26.91 11.30
CA LYS A 91 26.99 -26.82 12.21
C LYS A 91 28.26 -26.41 11.44
N ARG A 92 28.91 -25.32 11.88
CA ARG A 92 30.10 -24.69 11.24
C ARG A 92 29.90 -24.20 9.79
N ARG A 93 28.66 -24.15 9.28
CA ARG A 93 28.31 -23.69 7.93
C ARG A 93 27.07 -22.78 7.93
N THR A 94 26.85 -22.03 9.01
CA THR A 94 25.70 -21.13 9.12
C THR A 94 25.94 -19.88 8.28
N HIS A 95 25.08 -19.65 7.29
CA HIS A 95 25.17 -18.49 6.40
C HIS A 95 23.80 -18.16 5.78
N PRO A 96 23.58 -16.94 5.29
CA PRO A 96 22.38 -16.60 4.54
C PRO A 96 22.26 -17.45 3.27
N VAL A 97 21.05 -17.89 2.94
CA VAL A 97 20.81 -18.63 1.70
C VAL A 97 21.13 -17.70 0.52
N ILE A 98 22.04 -18.13 -0.36
CA ILE A 98 22.38 -17.40 -1.58
C ILE A 98 21.26 -17.67 -2.59
N LYS A 99 20.33 -16.71 -2.75
CA LYS A 99 19.27 -16.75 -3.76
C LYS A 99 19.53 -15.71 -4.84
N ASN A 100 19.26 -16.07 -6.09
CA ASN A 100 19.16 -15.12 -7.22
C ASN A 100 17.75 -14.52 -7.30
N ALA A 101 17.22 -14.02 -6.18
CA ALA A 101 15.89 -13.42 -6.12
C ALA A 101 15.99 -11.88 -6.14
N LYS A 102 14.91 -11.20 -6.56
CA LYS A 102 14.77 -9.74 -6.40
C LYS A 102 15.04 -9.37 -4.94
N LEU A 103 15.79 -8.29 -4.73
CA LEU A 103 16.19 -7.80 -3.41
C LEU A 103 15.01 -7.41 -2.51
N SER A 104 13.85 -7.09 -3.11
CA SER A 104 12.62 -6.80 -2.37
C SER A 104 11.38 -7.34 -3.06
N ASP A 105 10.44 -7.79 -2.23
CA ASP A 105 9.13 -8.31 -2.65
C ASP A 105 8.13 -7.17 -2.90
N GLY A 106 8.47 -5.94 -2.53
CA GLY A 106 7.66 -4.74 -2.77
C GLY A 106 7.64 -3.80 -1.57
N PHE A 107 6.76 -2.81 -1.66
CA PHE A 107 6.65 -1.71 -0.71
C PHE A 107 5.24 -1.63 -0.14
N LEU A 108 5.15 -1.22 1.13
CA LEU A 108 3.90 -1.03 1.84
C LEU A 108 3.80 0.41 2.34
N LEU A 109 2.76 1.13 1.89
CA LEU A 109 2.39 2.43 2.42
C LEU A 109 1.16 2.27 3.30
N THR A 110 1.24 2.73 4.54
CA THR A 110 0.09 2.71 5.46
C THR A 110 -0.16 4.09 6.01
N ALA A 111 -1.42 4.44 6.25
CA ALA A 111 -1.79 5.67 6.96
C ALA A 111 -3.09 5.48 7.75
N LEU A 112 -3.32 6.32 8.75
CA LEU A 112 -4.56 6.35 9.52
C LEU A 112 -5.39 7.55 9.11
N LYS A 113 -6.66 7.32 8.78
CA LYS A 113 -7.59 8.39 8.46
C LYS A 113 -7.95 9.15 9.73
N VAL A 114 -7.84 10.46 9.68
CA VAL A 114 -8.31 11.37 10.73
C VAL A 114 -9.48 12.20 10.25
N GLN A 115 -10.26 12.67 11.21
CA GLN A 115 -11.41 13.52 10.97
C GLN A 115 -10.96 14.86 10.37
N ASN A 116 -11.45 15.16 9.17
CA ASN A 116 -11.64 16.53 8.69
C ASN A 116 -13.11 16.91 8.89
#